data_AF-A0A8S0GU45-F1
#
_entry.id   AF-A0A8S0GU45-F1
#
_cell.length_a   1.000
_cell.length_b   1.000
_cell.length_c   1.000
_cell.angle_alpha   90.00
_cell.angle_beta   90.00
_cell.angle_gamma   90.00
#
_symmetry.space_group_name_H-M   'P 1'
#
loop_
_entity.id
_entity.type
_entity.pdbx_description
1 polymer ?
#
loop_
_entity_poly.entity_id
_entity_poly.type
_entity_poly.pdbx_seq_one_letter_code
_entity_poly.pdbx_strand_id
1 'polypeptide(L)'
;MGAGKFVDEHPEAVAKLLKAQQQAVEWLTQDSNKEAYIQLVSGLASYPPVILQDDLKDQRLSEIFPSTLDPVFLGKLQDSVDLAAKERLIRKPFKVDAWVAPQLAAAGL
;
A
#
# COMPACT_ATOMS: atom_id res chain seq x y z
N MET A 1 -15.63 11.09 -1.26
CA MET A 1 -15.55 9.67 -1.61
C MET A 1 -15.75 9.57 -3.12
N GLY A 2 -14.67 9.65 -3.90
CA GLY A 2 -14.75 9.68 -5.38
C GLY A 2 -14.48 8.32 -6.03
N ALA A 3 -13.69 7.46 -5.38
CA ALA A 3 -13.26 6.18 -5.94
C ALA A 3 -14.30 5.05 -5.78
N GLY A 4 -15.19 5.10 -4.78
CA GLY A 4 -16.16 4.01 -4.52
C GLY A 4 -17.08 3.73 -5.73
N LYS A 5 -17.68 4.80 -6.28
CA LYS A 5 -18.54 4.68 -7.47
C LYS A 5 -17.79 4.10 -8.68
N PHE A 6 -16.54 4.50 -8.89
CA PHE A 6 -15.71 3.95 -9.96
C PHE A 6 -15.46 2.44 -9.76
N VAL A 7 -15.18 2.02 -8.52
CA VAL A 7 -14.96 0.60 -8.21
C VAL A 7 -16.22 -0.23 -8.48
N ASP A 8 -17.39 0.31 -8.13
CA ASP A 8 -18.68 -0.36 -8.33
C ASP A 8 -19.07 -0.42 -9.82
N GLU A 9 -18.84 0.65 -10.58
CA GLU A 9 -19.23 0.75 -12.00
C GLU A 9 -18.23 0.09 -12.97
N HIS A 10 -16.98 -0.14 -12.55
CA HIS A 10 -15.93 -0.67 -13.42
C HIS A 10 -15.17 -1.87 -12.82
N PRO A 11 -15.86 -2.96 -12.44
CA PRO A 11 -15.24 -4.11 -11.78
C PRO A 11 -14.13 -4.76 -12.61
N GLU A 12 -14.24 -4.79 -13.94
CA GLU A 12 -13.20 -5.33 -14.83
C GLU A 12 -11.93 -4.49 -14.84
N ALA A 13 -12.07 -3.16 -14.83
CA ALA A 13 -10.93 -2.25 -14.78
C ALA A 13 -10.20 -2.36 -13.42
N VAL A 14 -10.96 -2.49 -12.33
CA VAL A 14 -10.42 -2.75 -11.00
C VAL A 14 -9.68 -4.08 -10.96
N ALA A 15 -10.27 -5.16 -11.48
CA ALA A 15 -9.62 -6.47 -11.53
C ALA A 15 -8.30 -6.42 -12.32
N LYS A 16 -8.27 -5.70 -13.45
CA LYS A 16 -7.04 -5.51 -14.24
C LYS A 16 -5.97 -4.73 -13.48
N LEU A 17 -6.36 -3.67 -12.76
CA LEU A 17 -5.46 -2.88 -11.93
C LEU A 17 -4.85 -3.74 -10.81
N LEU A 18 -5.69 -4.51 -10.10
CA LEU A 18 -5.24 -5.37 -9.01
C LEU A 18 -4.29 -6.46 -9.51
N LYS A 19 -4.56 -7.05 -10.68
CA LYS A 19 -3.65 -8.01 -11.31
C LYS A 19 -2.29 -7.38 -11.62
N ALA A 20 -2.26 -6.17 -12.16
CA ALA A 20 -1.01 -5.46 -12.45
C ALA A 20 -0.26 -5.09 -11.16
N GLN A 21 -0.99 -4.68 -10.11
CA GLN A 21 -0.42 -4.41 -8.79
C GLN A 21 0.23 -5.66 -8.19
N GLN A 22 -0.44 -6.81 -8.27
CA GLN A 22 0.09 -8.08 -7.77
C GLN A 22 1.42 -8.44 -8.44
N GLN A 23 1.48 -8.31 -9.77
CA GLN A 23 2.72 -8.54 -10.53
C GLN A 23 3.85 -7.57 -10.11
N ALA A 24 3.51 -6.31 -9.85
CA ALA A 24 4.48 -5.33 -9.38
C ALA A 24 4.98 -5.64 -7.96
N VAL A 25 4.11 -6.09 -7.06
CA VAL A 25 4.48 -6.54 -5.71
C VAL A 25 5.38 -7.78 -5.78
N GLU A 26 5.02 -8.79 -6.57
CA GLU A 26 5.85 -9.99 -6.76
C GLU A 26 7.25 -9.64 -7.27
N TRP A 27 7.37 -8.69 -8.19
CA TRP A 27 8.66 -8.18 -8.64
C TRP A 27 9.38 -7.42 -7.52
N LEU A 28 8.70 -6.52 -6.82
CA LEU A 28 9.28 -5.64 -5.79
C LEU A 28 9.82 -6.43 -4.59
N THR A 29 9.12 -7.49 -4.19
CA THR A 29 9.47 -8.31 -3.02
C THR A 29 10.65 -9.26 -3.26
N GLN A 30 11.13 -9.39 -4.50
CA GLN A 30 12.36 -10.10 -4.81
C GLN A 30 13.57 -9.19 -4.59
N ASP A 31 14.39 -9.48 -3.59
CA ASP A 31 15.57 -8.66 -3.27
C ASP A 31 16.58 -8.55 -4.44
N SER A 32 16.56 -9.48 -5.40
CA SER A 32 17.33 -9.37 -6.65
C SER A 32 16.96 -8.15 -7.50
N ASN A 33 15.75 -7.59 -7.31
CA ASN A 33 15.26 -6.41 -8.01
C ASN A 33 15.55 -5.11 -7.25
N LYS A 34 16.22 -5.16 -6.08
CA LYS A 34 16.45 -3.99 -5.23
C LYS A 34 17.18 -2.85 -5.95
N GLU A 35 18.25 -3.16 -6.69
CA GLU A 35 18.97 -2.13 -7.47
C GLU A 35 18.09 -1.53 -8.56
N ALA A 36 17.34 -2.36 -9.28
CA ALA A 36 16.41 -1.88 -10.31
C ALA A 36 15.30 -0.99 -9.72
N TYR A 37 14.79 -1.33 -8.53
CA TYR A 37 13.84 -0.51 -7.78
C TYR A 37 14.44 0.85 -7.40
N ILE A 38 15.67 0.87 -6.88
CA ILE A 38 16.38 2.11 -6.52
C ILE A 38 16.52 3.02 -7.73
N GLN A 39 16.96 2.49 -8.87
CA GLN A 39 17.11 3.27 -10.10
C GLN A 39 15.76 3.81 -10.59
N LEU A 40 14.70 3.00 -10.53
CA LEU A 40 13.35 3.39 -10.92
C LEU A 40 12.84 4.57 -10.07
N VAL A 41 12.90 4.45 -8.74
CA VAL A 41 12.42 5.50 -7.83
C VAL A 41 13.27 6.76 -7.95
N SER A 42 14.58 6.62 -8.01
CA SER A 42 15.50 7.75 -8.16
C SER A 42 15.20 8.56 -9.43
N GLY A 43 14.95 7.86 -10.54
CA GLY A 43 14.59 8.48 -11.82
C GLY A 43 13.22 9.17 -11.81
N LEU A 44 12.22 8.60 -11.13
CA LEU A 44 10.87 9.16 -11.08
C LEU A 44 10.72 10.30 -10.08
N ALA A 45 11.40 10.24 -8.94
CA ALA A 45 11.25 11.19 -7.83
C ALA A 45 12.37 12.24 -7.77
N SER A 46 13.35 12.21 -8.69
CA SER A 46 14.58 13.00 -8.62
C SER A 46 15.32 12.84 -7.27
N TYR A 47 15.19 11.66 -6.66
CA TYR A 47 15.80 11.35 -5.37
C TYR A 47 17.21 10.77 -5.59
N PRO A 48 18.24 11.18 -4.84
CA PRO A 48 19.60 10.65 -5.04
C PRO A 48 19.68 9.13 -4.79
N PRO A 49 20.18 8.33 -5.75
CA PRO A 49 20.26 6.87 -5.60
C PRO A 49 21.05 6.41 -4.38
N VAL A 50 22.11 7.13 -4.03
CA VAL A 50 22.97 6.82 -2.88
C VAL A 50 22.22 6.84 -1.55
N ILE A 51 21.21 7.71 -1.41
CA ILE A 51 20.42 7.79 -0.17
C ILE A 51 19.49 6.57 -0.10
N LEU A 52 18.81 6.22 -1.20
CA LEU A 52 17.97 5.01 -1.23
C LEU A 52 18.78 3.72 -1.06
N GLN A 53 20.00 3.66 -1.58
CA GLN A 53 20.90 2.53 -1.35
C GLN A 53 21.21 2.36 0.13
N ASP A 54 21.56 3.43 0.83
CA ASP A 54 21.88 3.36 2.26
C ASP A 54 20.64 3.03 3.11
N ASP A 55 19.49 3.63 2.80
CA ASP A 55 18.21 3.37 3.49
C ASP A 55 17.77 1.90 3.36
N LEU A 56 18.04 1.26 2.21
CA LEU A 56 17.54 -0.07 1.88
C LEU A 56 18.58 -1.20 2.03
N LYS A 57 19.82 -0.89 2.40
CA LYS A 57 20.93 -1.87 2.40
C LYS A 57 20.62 -3.11 3.24
N ASP A 58 20.09 -2.91 4.45
CA ASP A 58 19.79 -3.96 5.43
C ASP A 58 18.31 -4.37 5.45
N GLN A 59 17.48 -3.72 4.61
CA GLN A 59 16.04 -3.96 4.54
C GLN A 59 15.72 -5.08 3.56
N ARG A 60 14.70 -5.88 3.86
CA ARG A 60 14.09 -6.78 2.88
C ARG A 60 12.89 -6.08 2.26
N LEU A 61 12.83 -6.03 0.93
CA LEU A 61 11.75 -5.30 0.26
C LEU A 61 10.36 -5.92 0.57
N SER A 62 10.32 -7.23 0.80
CA SER A 62 9.12 -7.95 1.23
C SER A 62 8.61 -7.55 2.63
N GLU A 63 9.46 -7.02 3.51
CA GLU A 63 9.08 -6.63 4.86
C GLU A 63 8.61 -5.17 4.91
N ILE A 64 9.14 -4.31 4.04
CA ILE A 64 8.79 -2.88 4.00
C ILE A 64 7.62 -2.56 3.06
N PHE A 65 7.32 -3.44 2.11
CA PHE A 65 6.17 -3.32 1.20
C PHE A 65 5.17 -4.46 1.41
N PRO A 66 4.52 -4.56 2.59
CA PRO A 66 3.43 -5.50 2.76
C PRO A 66 2.29 -5.11 1.80
N SER A 67 1.87 -6.05 0.96
CA SER A 67 0.71 -5.86 0.09
C SER A 67 -0.60 -6.17 0.83
N THR A 68 -0.53 -6.92 1.92
CA THR A 68 -1.70 -7.46 2.60
C THR A 68 -2.39 -6.49 3.52
N LEU A 69 -3.72 -6.45 3.43
CA LEU A 69 -4.59 -5.81 4.42
C LEU A 69 -4.84 -6.76 5.61
N ASP A 70 -3.76 -7.25 6.22
CA ASP A 70 -3.84 -8.19 7.34
C ASP A 70 -4.41 -7.52 8.61
N PRO A 71 -4.88 -8.30 9.60
CA PRO A 71 -5.46 -7.75 10.83
C PRO A 71 -4.51 -6.84 11.63
N VAL A 72 -3.19 -7.07 11.57
CA VAL A 72 -2.20 -6.23 12.26
C VAL A 72 -2.11 -4.86 11.59
N PHE A 73 -2.09 -4.83 10.25
CA PHE A 73 -2.11 -3.59 9.48
C PHE A 73 -3.42 -2.81 9.67
N LEU A 74 -4.57 -3.48 9.59
CA LEU A 74 -5.88 -2.85 9.82
C LEU A 74 -6.00 -2.30 11.25
N GLY A 75 -5.44 -2.99 12.24
CA GLY A 75 -5.33 -2.51 13.62
C GLY A 75 -4.56 -1.19 13.72
N LYS A 76 -3.37 -1.10 13.10
CA LYS A 76 -2.57 0.14 13.07
C LYS A 76 -3.32 1.32 12.42
N LEU A 77 -4.10 1.05 11.38
CA LEU A 77 -4.95 2.06 10.76
C LEU A 77 -6.07 2.51 11.71
N GLN A 78 -6.71 1.58 12.43
CA GLN A 78 -7.73 1.93 13.42
C GLN A 78 -7.14 2.77 14.56
N ASP A 79 -5.98 2.41 15.08
CA ASP A 79 -5.26 3.18 16.10
C ASP A 79 -4.98 4.62 15.63
N SER A 80 -4.65 4.79 14.34
CA SER A 80 -4.43 6.12 13.74
C SER A 80 -5.72 6.94 13.68
N VAL A 81 -6.86 6.32 13.35
CA VAL A 81 -8.18 6.97 13.37
C VAL A 81 -8.56 7.38 14.79
N ASP A 82 -8.35 6.49 15.76
CA ASP A 82 -8.69 6.72 17.16
C ASP A 82 -7.82 7.84 17.76
N LEU A 83 -6.51 7.84 17.46
CA LEU A 83 -5.60 8.93 17.82
C LEU A 83 -6.04 10.26 17.21
N ALA A 84 -6.34 10.29 15.90
CA ALA A 84 -6.78 11.50 15.23
C ALA A 84 -8.09 12.06 15.83
N ALA A 85 -9.01 11.19 16.25
CA ALA A 85 -10.24 11.60 16.91
C ALA A 85 -9.98 12.16 18.32
N LYS A 86 -9.13 11.48 19.10
CA LYS A 86 -8.71 11.92 20.44
C LYS A 86 -8.06 13.31 20.39
N GLU A 87 -7.15 13.52 19.44
CA GLU A 87 -6.44 14.78 19.24
C GLU A 87 -7.26 15.81 18.45
N ARG A 88 -8.54 15.52 18.15
CA ARG A 88 -9.50 16.41 17.45
C ARG A 88 -9.05 16.83 16.04
N LEU A 89 -8.20 16.03 15.40
CA LEU A 89 -7.80 16.20 14.00
C LEU A 89 -8.94 15.83 13.04
N ILE A 90 -9.81 14.91 13.44
CA ILE A 90 -11.03 14.54 12.71
C ILE A 90 -12.27 14.74 13.55
N ARG A 91 -13.36 15.17 12.91
CA ARG A 91 -14.66 15.40 13.57
C ARG A 91 -15.53 14.15 13.66
N LYS A 92 -15.30 13.17 12.77
CA LYS A 92 -16.09 11.95 12.64
C LYS A 92 -15.15 10.75 12.56
N PRO A 93 -14.89 10.05 13.68
CA PRO A 93 -14.18 8.77 13.62
C PRO A 93 -15.01 7.75 12.84
N PHE A 94 -14.34 6.73 12.32
CA PHE A 94 -14.96 5.62 11.60
C PHE A 94 -14.27 4.31 11.97
N LYS A 95 -14.89 3.18 11.59
CA LYS A 95 -14.30 1.85 11.73
C LYS A 95 -13.62 1.47 10.44
N VAL A 96 -12.33 1.17 10.51
CA VAL A 96 -11.50 0.85 9.33
C VAL A 96 -12.03 -0.38 8.61
N ASP A 97 -12.48 -1.40 9.35
CA ASP A 97 -13.03 -2.63 8.75
C ASP A 97 -14.29 -2.37 7.91
N ALA A 98 -15.05 -1.32 8.21
CA ALA A 98 -16.22 -0.93 7.43
C ALA A 98 -15.87 -0.24 6.10
N TRP A 99 -14.59 0.13 5.90
CA TRP A 99 -14.09 0.70 4.63
C TRP A 99 -13.44 -0.35 3.73
N VAL A 100 -13.02 -1.48 4.28
CA VAL A 100 -12.40 -2.55 3.48
C VAL A 100 -13.48 -3.18 2.60
N ALA A 101 -13.27 -3.16 1.29
CA ALA A 101 -14.10 -3.90 0.34
C ALA A 101 -13.73 -5.40 0.47
N PRO A 102 -14.58 -6.27 1.05
CA PRO A 102 -14.21 -7.64 1.37
C PRO A 102 -13.81 -8.45 0.12
N GLN A 103 -14.42 -8.13 -1.02
CA GLN A 103 -14.12 -8.71 -2.32
C GLN A 103 -12.72 -8.37 -2.84
N LEU A 104 -12.12 -7.27 -2.36
CA LEU A 104 -10.76 -6.84 -2.74
C LEU A 104 -9.70 -7.34 -1.75
N ALA A 105 -10.06 -7.48 -0.47
CA ALA A 105 -9.18 -8.11 0.53
C ALA A 105 -8.91 -9.59 0.22
N ALA A 106 -9.87 -10.29 -0.40
CA ALA A 106 -9.71 -11.69 -0.83
C ALA A 106 -8.83 -11.87 -2.08
N ALA A 107 -8.53 -10.80 -2.83
CA ALA A 107 -7.72 -10.87 -4.04
C ALA A 107 -6.23 -11.12 -3.76
N GLY A 108 -5.83 -11.24 -2.49
CA GLY A 108 -4.44 -11.52 -2.13
C GLY A 108 -3.50 -10.40 -2.55
N LEU A 109 -3.95 -9.15 -2.41
CA LEU A 109 -3.02 -8.12 -1.96
C LEU A 109 -2.59 -8.53 -0.57
#